data_AF-D2NS67-F1
#
_entry.id   AF-D2NS67-F1
#
_cell.length_a   1.000
_cell.length_b   1.000
_cell.length_c   1.000
_cell.angle_alpha   90.00
_cell.angle_beta   90.00
_cell.angle_gamma   90.00
#
_symmetry.space_group_name_H-M   'P 1'
#
loop_
_entity.id
_entity.type
_entity.pdbx_description
1 polymer ?
#
loop_
_entity_poly.entity_id
_entity_poly.type
_entity_poly.pdbx_seq_one_letter_code
_entity_poly.pdbx_strand_id
1 'polypeptide(L)'
;MKILAAMSGGVDSAVAAARAVEAGHEVVGVHLALSRMPGTLRTGSRGCCTLEDSMDARRVCSQLGIPFFVWDFSERFKEDVVDDFISEYEAGRTPNPCMRCNEKIKFAALLERALALGFDAVVTGHYARVITTEDGNRELHRAADWAKDQSYVLGVLTHEQLKHAWFPLADTPSKAQVRAEAAERGFSVAKKPDSYDICFIPEGDTRAWLGDHITMRPGLIKDTHGEVLGEHPGAQAYTVGQRKGLALGRPAADGKPRFVLEVRPKENEVIVGSRELLAVHEIRGIRATWAGVPVEQAARFLEEPAQLGARSEEFEVTAQVRAHADPVRAKAYMTWAPDPEAEEEGTLRLETVVRLLDPLSGVAPGQTMVLYQGTRVLGQSTIARAYSLDREDIQETLSAGASTSAD
;
A
#
# COMPACT_ATOMS: atom_id res chain seq x y z
N MET A 1 -17.33 23.57 -10.44
CA MET A 1 -17.14 22.11 -10.58
C MET A 1 -18.16 21.41 -9.71
N LYS A 2 -18.63 20.25 -10.15
CA LYS A 2 -19.42 19.29 -9.40
C LYS A 2 -18.49 18.28 -8.75
N ILE A 3 -18.44 18.28 -7.43
CA ILE A 3 -17.44 17.54 -6.63
C ILE A 3 -18.13 16.46 -5.81
N LEU A 4 -17.61 15.23 -5.90
CA LEU A 4 -18.04 14.14 -5.03
C LEU A 4 -17.12 14.06 -3.81
N ALA A 5 -17.64 14.31 -2.62
CA ALA A 5 -16.89 14.20 -1.37
C ALA A 5 -16.96 12.79 -0.79
N ALA A 6 -15.81 12.11 -0.69
CA ALA A 6 -15.71 10.80 -0.05
C ALA A 6 -15.73 10.98 1.49
N MET A 7 -16.88 10.71 2.10
CA MET A 7 -17.16 10.92 3.51
C MET A 7 -16.92 9.64 4.31
N SER A 8 -15.78 9.54 5.02
CA SER A 8 -15.44 8.36 5.81
C SER A 8 -16.13 8.33 7.19
N GLY A 9 -16.82 9.40 7.59
CA GLY A 9 -17.31 9.59 8.96
C GLY A 9 -16.24 10.08 9.94
N GLY A 10 -15.04 10.40 9.43
CA GLY A 10 -13.93 10.99 10.20
C GLY A 10 -13.78 12.49 9.98
N VAL A 11 -13.04 13.13 10.89
CA VAL A 11 -12.81 14.59 10.89
C VAL A 11 -12.17 15.11 9.61
N ASP A 12 -11.23 14.37 9.04
CA ASP A 12 -10.48 14.81 7.86
C ASP A 12 -11.42 14.92 6.64
N SER A 13 -12.27 13.92 6.41
CA SER A 13 -13.26 13.96 5.32
C SER A 13 -14.31 15.05 5.51
N ALA A 14 -14.70 15.34 6.76
CA ALA A 14 -15.66 16.39 7.09
C ALA A 14 -15.11 17.79 6.74
N VAL A 15 -13.87 18.07 7.14
CA VAL A 15 -13.21 19.34 6.83
C VAL A 15 -12.92 19.47 5.34
N ALA A 16 -12.50 18.38 4.68
CA ALA A 16 -12.29 18.40 3.24
C ALA A 16 -13.57 18.76 2.46
N ALA A 17 -14.71 18.17 2.83
CA ALA A 17 -16.00 18.51 2.23
C ALA A 17 -16.42 19.97 2.53
N ALA A 18 -16.19 20.45 3.75
CA ALA A 18 -16.47 21.83 4.12
C ALA A 18 -15.68 22.83 3.28
N ARG A 19 -14.36 22.62 3.13
CA ARG A 19 -13.50 23.45 2.27
C ARG A 19 -13.93 23.41 0.80
N ALA A 20 -14.43 22.26 0.32
CA ALA A 20 -14.98 22.16 -1.03
C ALA A 20 -16.23 23.02 -1.23
N VAL A 21 -17.13 23.07 -0.23
CA VAL A 21 -18.31 23.95 -0.25
C VAL A 21 -17.89 25.42 -0.21
N GLU A 22 -16.94 25.78 0.65
CA GLU A 22 -16.46 27.16 0.78
C GLU A 22 -15.74 27.70 -0.46
N ALA A 23 -15.06 26.82 -1.19
CA ALA A 23 -14.48 27.13 -2.49
C ALA A 23 -15.55 27.37 -3.59
N GLY A 24 -16.84 27.27 -3.26
CA GLY A 24 -17.96 27.55 -4.17
C GLY A 24 -18.29 26.42 -5.14
N HIS A 25 -17.92 25.18 -4.80
CA HIS A 25 -18.25 24.02 -5.63
C HIS A 25 -19.64 23.44 -5.32
N GLU A 26 -20.23 22.77 -6.30
CA GLU A 26 -21.43 21.96 -6.09
C GLU A 26 -20.99 20.61 -5.50
N VAL A 27 -21.16 20.44 -4.19
CA VAL A 27 -20.65 19.26 -3.48
C VAL A 27 -21.77 18.26 -3.20
N VAL A 28 -21.50 16.99 -3.45
CA VAL A 28 -22.33 15.86 -3.00
C VAL A 28 -21.49 14.94 -2.15
N GLY A 29 -21.97 14.61 -0.94
CA GLY A 29 -21.30 13.65 -0.07
C GLY A 29 -21.66 12.21 -0.42
N VAL A 30 -20.69 11.31 -0.36
CA VAL A 30 -20.90 9.87 -0.48
C VAL A 30 -20.16 9.10 0.60
N HIS A 31 -20.82 8.11 1.20
CA HIS A 31 -20.19 7.12 2.06
C HIS A 31 -20.13 5.77 1.36
N LEU A 32 -18.98 5.10 1.46
CA LEU A 32 -18.80 3.77 0.89
C LEU A 32 -19.11 2.71 1.95
N ALA A 33 -20.13 1.89 1.71
CA ALA A 33 -20.38 0.69 2.49
C ALA A 33 -19.53 -0.46 1.93
N LEU A 34 -18.52 -0.89 2.70
CA LEU A 34 -17.52 -1.87 2.26
C LEU A 34 -17.68 -3.26 2.89
N SER A 35 -18.55 -3.43 3.88
CA SER A 35 -18.77 -4.74 4.50
C SER A 35 -20.26 -5.04 4.66
N ARG A 36 -20.66 -6.22 4.17
CA ARG A 36 -21.98 -6.83 4.39
C ARG A 36 -22.01 -7.76 5.60
N MET A 37 -20.89 -7.96 6.30
CA MET A 37 -20.76 -9.03 7.30
C MET A 37 -21.74 -8.84 8.49
N PRO A 38 -22.77 -9.70 8.63
CA PRO A 38 -23.69 -9.65 9.76
C PRO A 38 -22.96 -9.93 11.07
N GLY A 39 -23.36 -9.26 12.17
CA GLY A 39 -22.80 -9.48 13.51
C GLY A 39 -21.61 -8.60 13.90
N THR A 40 -21.09 -7.78 12.97
CA THR A 40 -20.03 -6.80 13.27
C THR A 40 -20.62 -5.46 13.71
N LEU A 41 -21.30 -5.44 14.87
CA LEU A 41 -21.48 -4.19 15.61
C LEU A 41 -20.09 -3.76 16.13
N ARG A 42 -19.35 -3.06 15.27
CA ARG A 42 -18.05 -2.50 15.61
C ARG A 42 -18.28 -1.42 16.65
N THR A 43 -17.65 -1.55 17.80
CA THR A 43 -17.58 -0.50 18.81
C THR A 43 -16.18 0.10 18.77
N GLY A 44 -16.08 1.42 18.59
CA GLY A 44 -14.81 2.15 18.60
C GLY A 44 -14.21 2.47 17.23
N SER A 45 -12.96 2.93 17.22
CA SER A 45 -12.28 3.56 16.07
C SER A 45 -11.44 2.60 15.21
N ARG A 46 -11.77 1.30 15.15
CA ARG A 46 -11.03 0.32 14.33
C ARG A 46 -11.66 0.17 12.95
N GLY A 47 -10.90 0.52 11.91
CA GLY A 47 -11.36 0.57 10.52
C GLY A 47 -12.17 1.82 10.14
N CYS A 48 -12.43 1.98 8.84
CA CYS A 48 -13.35 2.97 8.28
C CYS A 48 -14.55 2.24 7.64
N CYS A 49 -15.68 2.94 7.47
CA CYS A 49 -16.89 2.46 6.77
C CYS A 49 -17.86 1.61 7.61
N THR A 50 -18.07 2.00 8.87
CA THR A 50 -19.11 1.41 9.74
C THR A 50 -20.47 2.11 9.60
N LEU A 51 -21.53 1.51 10.16
CA LEU A 51 -22.84 2.16 10.23
C LEU A 51 -22.78 3.47 11.02
N GLU A 52 -22.00 3.51 12.11
CA GLU A 52 -21.78 4.71 12.92
C GLU A 52 -21.07 5.80 12.08
N ASP A 53 -20.05 5.43 11.32
CA ASP A 53 -19.36 6.34 10.40
C ASP A 53 -20.28 6.92 9.33
N SER A 54 -21.18 6.10 8.78
CA SER A 54 -22.17 6.55 7.81
C SER A 54 -23.14 7.58 8.41
N MET A 55 -23.57 7.37 9.66
CA MET A 55 -24.41 8.33 10.37
C MET A 55 -23.68 9.63 10.66
N ASP A 56 -22.41 9.57 11.06
CA ASP A 56 -21.57 10.76 11.26
C ASP A 56 -21.36 11.54 9.97
N ALA A 57 -21.06 10.85 8.86
CA ALA A 57 -20.97 11.45 7.54
C ALA A 57 -22.26 12.16 7.15
N ARG A 58 -23.42 11.51 7.36
CA ARG A 58 -24.74 12.09 7.09
C ARG A 58 -24.98 13.36 7.90
N ARG A 59 -24.63 13.38 9.19
CA ARG A 59 -24.81 14.56 10.06
C ARG A 59 -23.98 15.73 9.56
N VAL A 60 -22.71 15.50 9.21
CA VAL A 60 -21.83 16.53 8.64
C VAL A 60 -22.40 17.06 7.33
N CYS A 61 -22.79 16.20 6.39
CA CYS A 61 -23.40 16.64 5.13
C CYS A 61 -24.68 17.46 5.35
N SER A 62 -25.51 17.07 6.32
CA SER A 62 -26.73 17.80 6.66
C SER A 62 -26.43 19.20 7.20
N GLN A 63 -25.40 19.35 8.04
CA GLN A 63 -24.94 20.65 8.54
C GLN A 63 -24.34 21.54 7.44
N LEU A 64 -23.65 20.93 6.47
CA LEU A 64 -23.11 21.61 5.28
C LEU A 64 -24.19 21.95 4.24
N GLY A 65 -25.42 21.44 4.38
CA GLY A 65 -26.49 21.64 3.41
C GLY A 65 -26.27 20.92 2.07
N ILE A 66 -25.49 19.83 2.05
CA ILE A 66 -25.15 19.09 0.83
C ILE A 66 -25.90 17.74 0.75
N PRO A 67 -26.26 17.27 -0.46
CA PRO A 67 -26.84 15.94 -0.63
C PRO A 67 -25.89 14.83 -0.15
N PHE A 68 -26.45 13.73 0.35
CA PHE A 68 -25.68 12.60 0.87
C PHE A 68 -26.23 11.27 0.40
N PHE A 69 -25.35 10.41 -0.10
CA PHE A 69 -25.67 9.05 -0.54
C PHE A 69 -24.77 8.01 0.13
N VAL A 70 -25.27 6.78 0.20
CA VAL A 70 -24.47 5.61 0.58
C VAL A 70 -24.38 4.70 -0.64
N TRP A 71 -23.16 4.35 -1.03
CA TRP A 71 -22.92 3.41 -2.12
C TRP A 71 -22.37 2.11 -1.58
N ASP A 72 -23.01 1.01 -1.95
CA ASP A 72 -22.53 -0.33 -1.65
C ASP A 72 -21.41 -0.70 -2.64
N PHE A 73 -20.23 -0.97 -2.09
CA PHE A 73 -19.05 -1.50 -2.79
C PHE A 73 -18.54 -2.78 -2.10
N SER A 74 -19.36 -3.43 -1.28
CA SER A 74 -18.96 -4.59 -0.48
C SER A 74 -18.56 -5.81 -1.30
N GLU A 75 -19.19 -6.06 -2.45
CA GLU A 75 -18.80 -7.14 -3.37
C GLU A 75 -17.40 -6.90 -3.93
N ARG A 76 -17.19 -5.75 -4.59
CA ARG A 76 -15.86 -5.34 -5.07
C ARG A 76 -14.82 -5.32 -3.95
N PHE A 77 -15.17 -4.84 -2.76
CA PHE A 77 -14.25 -4.82 -1.63
C PHE A 77 -13.84 -6.23 -1.19
N LYS A 78 -14.80 -7.17 -1.15
CA LYS A 78 -14.48 -8.57 -0.86
C LYS A 78 -13.53 -9.12 -1.91
N GLU A 79 -13.88 -9.01 -3.18
CA GLU A 79 -13.11 -9.58 -4.29
C GLU A 79 -11.72 -8.93 -4.43
N ASP A 80 -11.66 -7.60 -4.52
CA ASP A 80 -10.45 -6.86 -4.87
C ASP A 80 -9.52 -6.59 -3.68
N VAL A 81 -9.99 -6.75 -2.44
CA VAL A 81 -9.22 -6.41 -1.23
C VAL A 81 -9.11 -7.59 -0.27
N VAL A 82 -10.22 -8.24 0.08
CA VAL A 82 -10.19 -9.33 1.07
C VAL A 82 -9.67 -10.63 0.46
N ASP A 83 -10.15 -11.01 -0.72
CA ASP A 83 -9.74 -12.24 -1.39
C ASP A 83 -8.30 -12.11 -1.94
N ASP A 84 -7.91 -10.93 -2.46
CA ASP A 84 -6.48 -10.59 -2.74
C ASP A 84 -5.61 -10.75 -1.49
N PHE A 85 -6.05 -10.21 -0.35
CA PHE A 85 -5.32 -10.33 0.91
C PHE A 85 -5.10 -11.80 1.32
N ILE A 86 -6.14 -12.63 1.23
CA ILE A 86 -6.06 -14.07 1.55
C ILE A 86 -5.08 -14.77 0.60
N SER A 87 -5.26 -14.61 -0.71
CA SER A 87 -4.43 -15.27 -1.73
C SER A 87 -2.94 -14.88 -1.65
N GLU A 88 -2.63 -13.62 -1.33
CA GLU A 88 -1.25 -13.18 -1.13
C GLU A 88 -0.62 -13.85 0.10
N TYR A 89 -1.36 -14.04 1.20
CA TYR A 89 -0.89 -14.80 2.36
C TYR A 89 -0.74 -16.29 2.06
N GLU A 90 -1.63 -16.90 1.28
CA GLU A 90 -1.47 -18.27 0.80
C GLU A 90 -0.19 -18.44 -0.02
N ALA A 91 0.17 -17.42 -0.80
CA ALA A 91 1.43 -17.34 -1.54
C ALA A 91 2.65 -16.94 -0.68
N GLY A 92 2.50 -16.79 0.64
CA GLY A 92 3.59 -16.47 1.57
C GLY A 92 4.05 -15.02 1.53
N ARG A 93 3.25 -14.16 0.91
CA ARG A 93 3.49 -12.72 0.82
C ARG A 93 2.71 -12.00 1.91
N THR A 94 3.16 -10.81 2.28
CA THR A 94 2.48 -9.97 3.26
C THR A 94 1.91 -8.74 2.53
N PRO A 95 0.63 -8.75 2.13
CA PRO A 95 0.00 -7.65 1.41
C PRO A 95 -0.29 -6.44 2.30
N ASN A 96 -0.50 -5.28 1.68
CA ASN A 96 -1.05 -4.10 2.34
C ASN A 96 -2.49 -3.82 1.86
N PRO A 97 -3.52 -4.22 2.62
CA PRO A 97 -4.91 -4.10 2.18
C PRO A 97 -5.38 -2.64 2.06
N CYS A 98 -4.75 -1.71 2.78
CA CYS A 98 -5.07 -0.28 2.66
C CYS A 98 -4.59 0.29 1.32
N MET A 99 -3.43 -0.16 0.82
CA MET A 99 -2.95 0.19 -0.52
C MET A 99 -3.94 -0.31 -1.58
N ARG A 100 -4.32 -1.59 -1.49
CA ARG A 100 -5.28 -2.22 -2.42
C ARG A 100 -6.65 -1.54 -2.38
N CYS A 101 -7.16 -1.21 -1.20
CA CYS A 101 -8.41 -0.47 -1.07
C CYS A 101 -8.34 0.93 -1.69
N ASN A 102 -7.22 1.65 -1.56
CA ASN A 102 -7.06 2.96 -2.22
C ASN A 102 -7.03 2.79 -3.75
N GLU A 103 -6.23 1.83 -4.24
CA GLU A 103 -6.08 1.52 -5.65
C GLU A 103 -7.42 1.11 -6.30
N LYS A 104 -8.06 0.06 -5.79
CA LYS A 104 -9.20 -0.60 -6.44
C LYS A 104 -10.54 0.03 -6.08
N ILE A 105 -10.71 0.50 -4.84
CA ILE A 105 -12.02 0.94 -4.35
C ILE A 105 -12.14 2.46 -4.31
N LYS A 106 -11.29 3.14 -3.54
CA LYS A 106 -11.46 4.59 -3.29
C LYS A 106 -11.12 5.47 -4.49
N PHE A 107 -10.28 5.01 -5.41
CA PHE A 107 -9.87 5.84 -6.54
C PHE A 107 -10.08 5.20 -7.90
N ALA A 108 -10.05 3.87 -8.06
CA ALA A 108 -10.58 3.29 -9.28
C ALA A 108 -12.12 3.32 -9.25
N ALA A 109 -12.74 2.50 -8.41
CA ALA A 109 -14.19 2.29 -8.47
C ALA A 109 -15.03 3.53 -8.10
N LEU A 110 -14.64 4.29 -7.06
CA LEU A 110 -15.35 5.52 -6.68
C LEU A 110 -15.22 6.60 -7.76
N LEU A 111 -14.01 6.82 -8.29
CA LEU A 111 -13.79 7.87 -9.29
C LEU A 111 -14.47 7.52 -10.61
N GLU A 112 -14.33 6.27 -11.07
CA GLU A 112 -15.01 5.76 -12.27
C GLU A 112 -16.52 6.04 -12.20
N ARG A 113 -17.15 5.69 -11.07
CA ARG A 113 -18.58 5.95 -10.85
C ARG A 113 -18.89 7.45 -10.74
N ALA A 114 -18.02 8.24 -10.13
CA ALA A 114 -18.19 9.70 -10.03
C ALA A 114 -18.20 10.34 -11.42
N LEU A 115 -17.22 10.02 -12.26
CA LEU A 115 -17.11 10.55 -13.63
C LEU A 115 -18.33 10.12 -14.47
N ALA A 116 -18.76 8.86 -14.37
CA ALA A 116 -19.95 8.37 -15.08
C ALA A 116 -21.25 9.10 -14.68
N LEU A 117 -21.32 9.63 -13.46
CA LEU A 117 -22.45 10.42 -12.95
C LEU A 117 -22.30 11.93 -13.20
N GLY A 118 -21.27 12.34 -13.96
CA GLY A 118 -21.02 13.72 -14.34
C GLY A 118 -20.39 14.58 -13.24
N PHE A 119 -19.70 13.97 -12.28
CA PHE A 119 -18.82 14.73 -11.37
C PHE A 119 -17.50 15.06 -12.06
N ASP A 120 -16.95 16.24 -11.79
CA ASP A 120 -15.67 16.69 -12.35
C ASP A 120 -14.48 16.12 -11.58
N ALA A 121 -14.63 15.92 -10.27
CA ALA A 121 -13.57 15.42 -9.39
C ALA A 121 -14.12 14.80 -8.09
N VAL A 122 -13.26 14.02 -7.43
CA VAL A 122 -13.47 13.46 -6.10
C VAL A 122 -12.60 14.21 -5.10
N VAL A 123 -13.22 14.68 -4.00
CA VAL A 123 -12.50 15.26 -2.87
C VAL A 123 -12.43 14.26 -1.72
N THR A 124 -11.25 14.14 -1.12
CA THR A 124 -11.03 13.25 0.02
C THR A 124 -10.24 13.96 1.14
N GLY A 125 -10.35 13.46 2.36
CA GLY A 125 -9.60 13.96 3.52
C GLY A 125 -8.14 13.50 3.58
N HIS A 126 -7.51 13.12 2.46
CA HIS A 126 -6.12 12.70 2.49
C HIS A 126 -5.16 13.90 2.57
N TYR A 127 -4.04 13.69 3.27
CA TYR A 127 -2.94 14.65 3.38
C TYR A 127 -1.90 14.31 2.31
N ALA A 128 -2.08 14.88 1.13
CA ALA A 128 -1.09 14.90 0.04
C ALA A 128 -1.44 16.06 -0.88
N ARG A 129 -0.49 16.57 -1.65
CA ARG A 129 -0.73 17.69 -2.57
C ARG A 129 -0.79 17.20 -4.01
N VAL A 130 -1.74 17.70 -4.79
CA VAL A 130 -1.71 17.55 -6.26
C VAL A 130 -1.30 18.89 -6.86
N ILE A 131 -0.23 18.88 -7.65
CA ILE A 131 0.29 20.08 -8.33
C ILE A 131 0.04 19.94 -9.83
N THR A 132 -0.29 21.06 -10.49
CA THR A 132 -0.26 21.15 -11.95
C THR A 132 1.10 21.71 -12.38
N THR A 133 1.82 21.00 -13.24
CA THR A 133 3.06 21.49 -13.83
C THR A 133 2.78 22.57 -14.88
N GLU A 134 3.82 23.25 -15.36
CA GLU A 134 3.72 24.26 -16.42
C GLU A 134 3.08 23.69 -17.69
N ASP A 135 3.34 22.42 -18.00
CA ASP A 135 2.77 21.70 -19.15
C ASP A 135 1.33 21.22 -18.94
N GLY A 136 0.71 21.53 -17.79
CA GLY A 136 -0.66 21.12 -17.46
C GLY A 136 -0.77 19.70 -16.90
N ASN A 137 0.34 18.99 -16.70
CA ASN A 137 0.36 17.64 -16.13
C ASN A 137 0.11 17.68 -14.62
N ARG A 138 -0.45 16.59 -14.07
CA ARG A 138 -0.64 16.43 -12.62
C ARG A 138 0.46 15.59 -11.99
N GLU A 139 0.91 16.05 -10.84
CA GLU A 139 1.88 15.37 -9.98
C GLU A 139 1.35 15.24 -8.56
N LEU A 140 1.58 14.08 -7.96
CA LEU A 140 1.33 13.87 -6.54
C LEU A 140 2.57 14.25 -5.74
N HIS A 141 2.39 14.99 -4.65
CA HIS A 141 3.45 15.40 -3.74
C HIS A 141 3.08 15.11 -2.29
N ARG A 142 4.11 15.02 -1.45
CA ARG A 142 3.97 14.96 0.01
C ARG A 142 3.18 16.14 0.56
N ALA A 143 2.46 15.90 1.66
CA ALA A 143 1.83 16.96 2.44
C ALA A 143 2.86 17.87 3.13
N ALA A 144 2.39 19.02 3.64
CA ALA A 144 3.21 19.94 4.42
C ALA A 144 3.66 19.34 5.77
N ASP A 145 2.81 18.55 6.42
CA ASP A 145 3.11 17.87 7.69
C ASP A 145 3.61 16.44 7.44
N TRP A 146 4.89 16.20 7.71
CA TRP A 146 5.52 14.87 7.59
C TRP A 146 4.83 13.81 8.44
N ALA A 147 4.36 14.17 9.64
CA ALA A 147 3.75 13.20 10.56
C ALA A 147 2.36 12.72 10.09
N LYS A 148 1.74 13.44 9.15
CA LYS A 148 0.43 13.13 8.59
C LYS A 148 0.45 12.87 7.09
N ASP A 149 1.61 12.93 6.45
CA ASP A 149 1.75 12.65 5.03
C ASP A 149 1.17 11.27 4.66
N GLN A 150 0.23 11.29 3.72
CA GLN A 150 -0.45 10.12 3.19
C GLN A 150 -0.11 9.89 1.71
N SER A 151 0.91 10.58 1.19
CA SER A 151 1.40 10.39 -0.17
C SER A 151 1.79 8.93 -0.46
N TYR A 152 2.31 8.21 0.53
CA TYR A 152 2.64 6.79 0.42
C TYR A 152 1.42 5.96 0.03
N VAL A 153 0.29 6.14 0.72
CA VAL A 153 -0.92 5.35 0.41
C VAL A 153 -1.61 5.76 -0.89
N LEU A 154 -1.27 6.94 -1.39
CA LEU A 154 -1.76 7.49 -2.65
C LEU A 154 -0.79 7.27 -3.82
N GLY A 155 0.39 6.66 -3.60
CA GLY A 155 1.35 6.35 -4.68
C GLY A 155 0.81 5.35 -5.72
N VAL A 156 -0.30 4.69 -5.40
CA VAL A 156 -1.07 3.82 -6.32
C VAL A 156 -1.84 4.59 -7.40
N LEU A 157 -2.03 5.91 -7.22
CA LEU A 157 -2.78 6.72 -8.16
C LEU A 157 -2.07 6.82 -9.50
N THR A 158 -2.86 6.87 -10.57
CA THR A 158 -2.37 7.12 -11.93
C THR A 158 -2.44 8.60 -12.28
N HIS A 159 -1.68 9.02 -13.29
CA HIS A 159 -1.76 10.38 -13.84
C HIS A 159 -3.19 10.80 -14.19
N GLU A 160 -3.98 9.93 -14.83
CA GLU A 160 -5.37 10.22 -15.19
C GLU A 160 -6.26 10.38 -13.95
N GLN A 161 -6.08 9.55 -12.93
CA GLN A 161 -6.84 9.68 -11.68
C GLN A 161 -6.51 11.00 -10.95
N LEU A 162 -5.25 11.45 -10.99
CA LEU A 162 -4.83 12.70 -10.37
C LEU A 162 -5.49 13.95 -11.00
N LYS A 163 -5.88 13.89 -12.28
CA LYS A 163 -6.63 15.00 -12.94
C LYS A 163 -7.97 15.30 -12.26
N HIS A 164 -8.53 14.29 -11.60
CA HIS A 164 -9.85 14.34 -10.97
C HIS A 164 -9.79 14.13 -9.45
N ALA A 165 -8.60 14.21 -8.84
CA ALA A 165 -8.43 14.05 -7.40
C ALA A 165 -8.14 15.40 -6.73
N TRP A 166 -8.82 15.67 -5.62
CA TRP A 166 -8.57 16.86 -4.82
C TRP A 166 -8.38 16.56 -3.33
N PHE A 167 -7.31 17.09 -2.77
CA PHE A 167 -6.86 16.87 -1.40
C PHE A 167 -6.69 18.22 -0.66
N PRO A 168 -7.79 18.80 -0.15
CA PRO A 168 -7.79 20.16 0.40
C PRO A 168 -7.08 20.28 1.75
N LEU A 169 -6.59 19.18 2.33
CA LEU A 169 -5.88 19.19 3.61
C LEU A 169 -4.35 19.26 3.46
N ALA A 170 -3.82 19.16 2.24
CA ALA A 170 -2.39 19.07 1.93
C ALA A 170 -1.52 20.12 2.66
N ASP A 171 -2.03 21.34 2.74
CA ASP A 171 -1.30 22.52 3.24
C ASP A 171 -1.56 22.77 4.73
N THR A 172 -2.40 21.93 5.36
CA THR A 172 -2.73 22.12 6.78
C THR A 172 -1.54 21.67 7.63
N PRO A 173 -0.95 22.56 8.45
CA PRO A 173 0.31 22.30 9.13
C PRO A 173 0.20 21.28 10.27
N SER A 174 -1.01 20.97 10.73
CA SER A 174 -1.21 19.90 11.71
C SER A 174 -2.64 19.40 11.73
N LYS A 175 -2.81 18.17 12.24
CA LYS A 175 -4.12 17.60 12.52
C LYS A 175 -4.89 18.35 13.62
N ALA A 176 -4.19 18.99 14.55
CA ALA A 176 -4.83 19.79 15.59
C ALA A 176 -5.64 20.95 14.99
N GLN A 177 -5.12 21.57 13.93
CA GLN A 177 -5.83 22.63 13.21
C GLN A 177 -7.07 22.10 12.47
N VAL A 178 -6.98 20.91 11.84
CA VAL A 178 -8.15 20.27 11.22
C VAL A 178 -9.24 19.98 12.27
N ARG A 179 -8.86 19.53 13.47
CA ARG A 179 -9.81 19.30 14.57
C ARG A 179 -10.41 20.60 15.12
N ALA A 180 -9.62 21.68 15.18
CA ALA A 180 -10.09 23.00 15.59
C ALA A 180 -11.12 23.55 14.59
N GLU A 181 -10.83 23.48 13.29
CA GLU A 181 -11.75 23.89 12.22
C GLU A 181 -13.05 23.09 12.28
N ALA A 182 -12.98 21.76 12.48
CA ALA A 182 -14.16 20.94 12.67
C ALA A 182 -14.98 21.35 13.91
N ALA A 183 -14.32 21.70 15.01
CA ALA A 183 -14.99 22.14 16.24
C ALA A 183 -15.67 23.50 16.09
N GLU A 184 -15.02 24.46 15.41
CA GLU A 184 -15.59 25.77 15.08
C GLU A 184 -16.86 25.66 14.23
N ARG A 185 -16.91 24.67 13.34
CA ARG A 185 -18.09 24.33 12.52
C ARG A 185 -19.16 23.53 13.27
N GLY A 186 -18.89 23.10 14.51
CA GLY A 186 -19.81 22.28 15.29
C GLY A 186 -19.92 20.82 14.83
N PHE A 187 -18.91 20.30 14.11
CA PHE A 187 -18.89 18.91 13.68
C PHE A 187 -18.68 17.97 14.87
N SER A 188 -19.61 17.02 15.08
CA SER A 188 -19.51 16.02 16.16
C SER A 188 -18.24 15.17 16.08
N VAL A 189 -17.69 14.99 14.87
CA VAL A 189 -16.50 14.20 14.60
C VAL A 189 -15.18 14.89 15.00
N ALA A 190 -15.21 16.16 15.43
CA ALA A 190 -13.99 16.92 15.76
C ALA A 190 -13.10 16.24 16.82
N LYS A 191 -13.69 15.51 17.77
CA LYS A 191 -13.00 14.77 18.83
C LYS A 191 -12.84 13.27 18.56
N LYS A 192 -13.39 12.77 17.44
CA LYS A 192 -13.38 11.34 17.12
C LYS A 192 -11.93 10.88 16.83
N PRO A 193 -11.44 9.79 17.44
CA PRO A 193 -10.12 9.24 17.13
C PRO A 193 -9.98 8.85 15.66
N ASP A 194 -8.74 8.78 15.18
CA ASP A 194 -8.44 8.34 13.82
C ASP A 194 -8.71 6.84 13.69
N SER A 195 -9.18 6.42 12.51
CA SER A 195 -9.26 4.99 12.18
C SER A 195 -7.86 4.40 12.09
N TYR A 196 -7.65 3.28 12.77
CA TYR A 196 -6.40 2.51 12.71
C TYR A 196 -6.71 1.01 12.47
N ASP A 197 -5.67 0.23 12.17
CA ASP A 197 -5.69 -1.21 11.83
C ASP A 197 -6.43 -1.58 10.53
N ILE A 198 -6.34 -2.87 10.17
CA ILE A 198 -6.97 -3.45 8.98
C ILE A 198 -8.49 -3.46 9.17
N CYS A 199 -9.20 -2.77 8.29
CA CYS A 199 -10.62 -2.47 8.51
C CYS A 199 -11.53 -3.70 8.56
N PHE A 200 -11.15 -4.85 8.02
CA PHE A 200 -11.95 -6.08 8.06
C PHE A 200 -11.49 -7.10 9.12
N ILE A 201 -10.51 -6.74 9.95
CA ILE A 201 -9.99 -7.56 11.05
C ILE A 201 -10.28 -6.82 12.37
N PRO A 202 -11.49 -6.94 12.96
CA PRO A 202 -11.93 -6.09 14.07
C PRO A 202 -11.08 -6.23 15.33
N GLU A 203 -10.60 -7.44 15.59
CA GLU A 203 -9.80 -7.77 16.79
C GLU A 203 -8.33 -7.36 16.65
N GLY A 204 -7.87 -7.07 15.43
CA GLY A 204 -6.48 -6.74 15.12
C GLY A 204 -5.55 -7.97 15.12
N ASP A 205 -6.09 -9.18 15.35
CA ASP A 205 -5.33 -10.42 15.27
C ASP A 205 -5.40 -11.02 13.85
N THR A 206 -4.47 -10.59 13.01
CA THR A 206 -4.35 -11.08 11.63
C THR A 206 -4.11 -12.60 11.58
N ARG A 207 -3.38 -13.17 12.54
CA ARG A 207 -3.08 -14.60 12.54
C ARG A 207 -4.34 -15.42 12.81
N ALA A 208 -5.09 -15.06 13.85
CA ALA A 208 -6.34 -15.72 14.17
C ALA A 208 -7.33 -15.60 12.99
N TRP A 209 -7.47 -14.38 12.44
CA TRP A 209 -8.35 -14.14 11.30
C TRP A 209 -7.96 -14.95 10.06
N LEU A 210 -6.66 -15.07 9.74
CA LEU A 210 -6.20 -15.91 8.65
C LEU A 210 -6.48 -17.40 8.92
N GLY A 211 -6.47 -17.85 10.17
CA GLY A 211 -6.78 -19.23 10.56
C GLY A 211 -8.21 -19.65 10.25
N ASP A 212 -9.14 -18.68 10.20
CA ASP A 212 -10.54 -18.91 9.81
C ASP A 212 -10.74 -18.98 8.29
N HIS A 213 -9.76 -18.50 7.50
CA HIS A 213 -9.87 -18.37 6.04
C HIS A 213 -8.92 -19.26 5.26
N ILE A 214 -7.77 -19.61 5.85
CA ILE A 214 -6.71 -20.40 5.22
C ILE A 214 -6.52 -21.68 6.04
N THR A 215 -6.46 -22.82 5.36
CA THR A 215 -6.10 -24.08 6.01
C THR A 215 -4.61 -24.07 6.38
N MET A 216 -4.31 -23.80 7.64
CA MET A 216 -2.95 -23.83 8.16
C MET A 216 -2.52 -25.26 8.51
N ARG A 217 -1.29 -25.63 8.15
CA ARG A 217 -0.71 -26.94 8.46
C ARG A 217 0.60 -26.77 9.23
N PRO A 218 0.86 -27.61 10.25
CA PRO A 218 2.13 -27.58 10.95
C PRO A 218 3.30 -27.79 9.99
N GLY A 219 4.36 -27.01 10.18
CA GLY A 219 5.56 -27.02 9.35
C GLY A 219 6.82 -26.73 10.17
N LEU A 220 7.96 -26.63 9.49
CA LEU A 220 9.27 -26.54 10.14
C LEU A 220 9.82 -25.11 10.12
N ILE A 221 10.41 -24.71 11.25
CA ILE A 221 11.27 -23.52 11.30
C ILE A 221 12.71 -23.99 11.11
N LYS A 222 13.38 -23.48 10.07
CA LYS A 222 14.77 -23.80 9.74
C LYS A 222 15.66 -22.57 9.79
N ASP A 223 16.97 -22.75 9.90
CA ASP A 223 17.92 -21.67 9.62
C ASP A 223 18.43 -21.70 8.16
N THR A 224 19.33 -20.77 7.84
CA THR A 224 19.94 -20.64 6.51
C THR A 224 20.83 -21.82 6.11
N HIS A 225 21.22 -22.68 7.06
CA HIS A 225 21.98 -23.91 6.79
C HIS A 225 21.07 -25.14 6.67
N GLY A 226 19.75 -24.95 6.81
CA GLY A 226 18.76 -26.02 6.78
C GLY A 226 18.59 -26.77 8.09
N GLU A 227 19.22 -26.33 9.19
CA GLU A 227 19.03 -26.94 10.51
C GLU A 227 17.60 -26.67 11.00
N VAL A 228 16.91 -27.73 11.44
CA VAL A 228 15.56 -27.61 12.03
C VAL A 228 15.67 -27.10 13.46
N LEU A 229 15.09 -25.91 13.69
CA LEU A 229 15.11 -25.23 14.99
C LEU A 229 13.82 -25.41 15.79
N GLY A 230 12.71 -25.77 15.12
CA GLY A 230 11.42 -25.96 15.75
C GLY A 230 10.30 -26.16 14.73
N GLU A 231 9.07 -26.06 15.22
CA GLU A 231 7.84 -26.21 14.43
C GLU A 231 6.97 -24.96 14.53
N HIS A 232 6.09 -24.79 13.56
CA HIS A 232 5.09 -23.71 13.54
C HIS A 232 3.71 -24.23 13.13
N PRO A 233 2.60 -23.55 13.49
CA PRO A 233 1.26 -23.99 13.13
C PRO A 233 0.86 -23.75 11.66
N GLY A 234 1.58 -22.88 10.94
CA GLY A 234 1.37 -22.61 9.51
C GLY A 234 2.31 -21.52 9.00
N ALA A 235 2.97 -21.74 7.85
CA ALA A 235 3.99 -20.83 7.32
C ALA A 235 3.38 -19.47 6.91
N GLN A 236 2.14 -19.49 6.41
CA GLN A 236 1.37 -18.32 5.97
C GLN A 236 1.13 -17.29 7.09
N ALA A 237 1.22 -17.70 8.35
CA ALA A 237 1.01 -16.83 9.51
C ALA A 237 2.27 -16.06 9.95
N TYR A 238 3.32 -16.06 9.12
CA TYR A 238 4.58 -15.38 9.37
C TYR A 238 4.88 -14.32 8.31
N THR A 239 5.60 -13.28 8.74
CA THR A 239 6.02 -12.18 7.87
C THR A 239 7.53 -11.99 7.98
N VAL A 240 8.19 -11.70 6.86
CA VAL A 240 9.63 -11.36 6.85
C VAL A 240 9.93 -10.19 7.80
N GLY A 241 10.96 -10.34 8.62
CA GLY A 241 11.32 -9.41 9.70
C GLY A 241 10.60 -9.65 11.02
N GLN A 242 9.66 -10.59 11.11
CA GLN A 242 8.99 -10.95 12.36
C GLN A 242 9.97 -11.59 13.36
N ARG A 243 9.95 -11.09 14.60
CA ARG A 243 10.69 -11.68 15.74
C ARG A 243 9.79 -12.46 16.69
N LYS A 244 8.61 -11.92 17.00
CA LYS A 244 7.71 -12.48 18.02
C LYS A 244 6.95 -13.69 17.47
N GLY A 245 6.56 -14.61 18.35
CA GLY A 245 5.69 -15.74 17.96
C GLY A 245 6.38 -16.87 17.21
N LEU A 246 7.71 -16.91 17.16
CA LEU A 246 8.50 -18.04 16.64
C LEU A 246 8.66 -19.18 17.65
N ALA A 247 8.48 -18.90 18.94
CA ALA A 247 8.51 -19.89 20.04
C ALA A 247 9.69 -20.88 20.00
N LEU A 248 10.86 -20.43 19.55
CA LEU A 248 12.05 -21.28 19.45
C LEU A 248 12.58 -21.58 20.86
N GLY A 249 12.49 -22.85 21.28
CA GLY A 249 12.91 -23.32 22.60
C GLY A 249 14.43 -23.38 22.80
N ARG A 250 15.23 -23.09 21.76
CA ARG A 250 16.70 -23.03 21.80
C ARG A 250 17.16 -21.63 21.42
N PRO A 251 17.92 -20.92 22.28
CA PRO A 251 18.59 -19.69 21.90
C PRO A 251 19.54 -19.92 20.72
N ALA A 252 19.79 -18.90 19.91
CA ALA A 252 20.90 -18.94 18.97
C ALA A 252 22.23 -19.12 19.73
N ALA A 253 23.25 -19.70 19.08
CA ALA A 253 24.55 -19.94 19.70
C ALA A 253 25.22 -18.65 20.22
N ASP A 254 24.91 -17.51 19.62
CA ASP A 254 25.37 -16.17 20.01
C ASP A 254 24.44 -15.46 21.01
N GLY A 255 23.35 -16.11 21.43
CA GLY A 255 22.33 -15.56 22.33
C GLY A 255 21.43 -14.47 21.72
N LYS A 256 21.61 -14.12 20.44
CA LYS A 256 20.82 -13.07 19.78
C LYS A 256 19.44 -13.57 19.33
N PRO A 257 18.44 -12.67 19.21
CA PRO A 257 17.13 -13.04 18.70
C PRO A 257 17.20 -13.42 17.21
N ARG A 258 16.38 -14.39 16.81
CA ARG A 258 16.16 -14.75 15.40
C ARG A 258 14.96 -14.01 14.83
N PHE A 259 15.02 -13.78 13.52
CA PHE A 259 13.98 -13.11 12.74
C PHE A 259 13.64 -13.97 11.53
N VAL A 260 12.37 -13.93 11.09
CA VAL A 260 11.95 -14.55 9.82
C VAL A 260 12.65 -13.86 8.66
N LEU A 261 13.46 -14.60 7.91
CA LEU A 261 14.13 -14.13 6.70
C LEU A 261 13.31 -14.42 5.45
N GLU A 262 12.60 -15.55 5.44
CA GLU A 262 11.87 -16.04 4.27
C GLU A 262 10.71 -16.93 4.72
N VAL A 263 9.61 -16.89 3.98
CA VAL A 263 8.48 -17.79 4.15
C VAL A 263 8.35 -18.60 2.87
N ARG A 264 8.33 -19.93 2.99
CA ARG A 264 8.27 -20.89 1.89
C ARG A 264 7.01 -21.73 1.99
N PRO A 265 5.87 -21.24 1.47
CA PRO A 265 4.58 -21.91 1.66
C PRO A 265 4.48 -23.27 0.97
N LYS A 266 5.15 -23.47 -0.17
CA LYS A 266 5.10 -24.73 -0.93
C LYS A 266 5.75 -25.88 -0.16
N GLU A 267 6.86 -25.58 0.50
CA GLU A 267 7.64 -26.48 1.35
C GLU A 267 7.10 -26.52 2.79
N ASN A 268 6.21 -25.57 3.13
CA ASN A 268 5.70 -25.31 4.47
C ASN A 268 6.84 -25.06 5.49
N GLU A 269 7.76 -24.19 5.11
CA GLU A 269 8.95 -23.84 5.89
C GLU A 269 9.00 -22.34 6.20
N VAL A 270 9.54 -22.01 7.36
CA VAL A 270 9.89 -20.65 7.75
C VAL A 270 11.39 -20.60 8.01
N ILE A 271 12.11 -19.79 7.24
CA ILE A 271 13.56 -19.63 7.40
C ILE A 271 13.82 -18.47 8.34
N VAL A 272 14.65 -18.70 9.37
CA VAL A 272 15.02 -17.69 10.36
C VAL A 272 16.53 -17.50 10.46
N GLY A 273 16.95 -16.31 10.85
CA GLY A 273 18.36 -16.01 11.05
C GLY A 273 18.57 -14.74 11.85
N SER A 274 19.80 -14.24 11.81
CA SER A 274 20.19 -13.03 12.53
C SER A 274 19.55 -11.78 11.91
N ARG A 275 19.60 -10.66 12.65
CA ARG A 275 19.04 -9.38 12.17
C ARG A 275 19.81 -8.85 10.96
N GLU A 276 21.11 -9.09 10.93
CA GLU A 276 22.03 -8.64 9.89
C GLU A 276 21.65 -9.25 8.53
N LEU A 277 21.11 -10.48 8.52
CA LEU A 277 20.60 -11.15 7.32
C LEU A 277 19.27 -10.59 6.78
N LEU A 278 18.62 -9.67 7.52
CA LEU A 278 17.46 -8.93 7.03
C LEU A 278 17.85 -7.70 6.20
N ALA A 279 19.13 -7.37 6.09
CA ALA A 279 19.58 -6.27 5.27
C ALA A 279 19.15 -6.50 3.81
N VAL A 280 18.57 -5.48 3.20
CA VAL A 280 18.14 -5.48 1.82
C VAL A 280 18.95 -4.44 1.07
N HIS A 281 19.47 -4.84 -0.09
CA HIS A 281 20.27 -4.01 -0.97
C HIS A 281 19.60 -3.82 -2.33
N GLU A 282 18.80 -4.80 -2.79
CA GLU A 282 18.01 -4.69 -4.02
C GLU A 282 16.56 -5.11 -3.77
N ILE A 283 15.63 -4.30 -4.28
CA ILE A 283 14.18 -4.58 -4.29
C ILE A 283 13.74 -4.65 -5.74
N ARG A 284 12.96 -5.69 -6.07
CA ARG A 284 12.31 -5.85 -7.38
C ARG A 284 10.81 -5.77 -7.21
N GLY A 285 10.23 -4.73 -7.78
CA GLY A 285 8.81 -4.48 -7.79
C GLY A 285 8.17 -4.85 -9.13
N ILE A 286 6.92 -5.32 -9.08
CA ILE A 286 6.05 -5.60 -10.23
C ILE A 286 4.81 -4.71 -10.15
N ARG A 287 3.97 -4.73 -11.20
CA ARG A 287 2.69 -3.98 -11.24
C ARG A 287 2.91 -2.48 -10.97
N ALA A 288 3.88 -1.90 -11.67
CA ALA A 288 4.25 -0.50 -11.51
C ALA A 288 3.11 0.43 -11.93
N THR A 289 2.82 1.44 -11.13
CA THR A 289 1.92 2.56 -11.47
C THR A 289 2.66 3.87 -11.34
N TRP A 290 2.25 4.88 -12.13
CA TRP A 290 2.89 6.20 -12.13
C TRP A 290 1.91 7.29 -11.68
N ALA A 291 2.24 7.95 -10.56
CA ALA A 291 1.48 9.03 -9.93
C ALA A 291 1.78 10.39 -10.59
N GLY A 292 1.62 10.42 -11.91
CA GLY A 292 2.02 11.52 -12.78
C GLY A 292 2.67 10.98 -14.05
N VAL A 293 3.24 11.88 -14.85
CA VAL A 293 4.03 11.47 -16.02
C VAL A 293 5.31 10.79 -15.52
N PRO A 294 5.67 9.61 -16.07
CA PRO A 294 6.91 8.94 -15.71
C PRO A 294 8.14 9.85 -15.88
N VAL A 295 9.21 9.58 -15.12
CA VAL A 295 10.50 10.23 -15.36
C VAL A 295 11.00 9.88 -16.76
N GLU A 296 11.78 10.78 -17.37
CA GLU A 296 12.21 10.66 -18.77
C GLU A 296 12.84 9.30 -19.10
N GLN A 297 13.70 8.78 -18.21
CA GLN A 297 14.36 7.48 -18.37
C GLN A 297 13.33 6.34 -18.47
N ALA A 298 12.29 6.38 -17.64
CA ALA A 298 11.22 5.40 -17.64
C ALA A 298 10.27 5.59 -18.83
N ALA A 299 9.90 6.84 -19.14
CA ALA A 299 9.00 7.15 -20.26
C ALA A 299 9.57 6.62 -21.59
N ARG A 300 10.84 6.93 -21.89
CA ARG A 300 11.51 6.44 -23.11
C ARG A 300 11.53 4.91 -23.16
N PHE A 301 11.88 4.26 -22.06
CA PHE A 301 11.93 2.79 -21.99
C PHE A 301 10.56 2.13 -22.19
N LEU A 302 9.48 2.76 -21.70
CA LEU A 302 8.12 2.23 -21.84
C LEU A 302 7.54 2.38 -23.26
N GLU A 303 8.15 3.22 -24.10
CA GLU A 303 7.82 3.35 -25.52
C GLU A 303 8.53 2.29 -26.38
N GLU A 304 9.60 1.69 -25.87
CA GLU A 304 10.36 0.64 -26.55
C GLU A 304 9.64 -0.72 -26.46
N PRO A 305 9.78 -1.61 -27.48
CA PRO A 305 9.23 -2.96 -27.42
C PRO A 305 9.78 -3.76 -26.23
N ALA A 306 8.92 -4.59 -25.62
CA ALA A 306 9.33 -5.45 -24.52
C ALA A 306 10.37 -6.48 -24.99
N GLN A 307 11.59 -6.39 -24.46
CA GLN A 307 12.69 -7.28 -24.79
C GLN A 307 13.38 -7.76 -23.51
N LEU A 308 13.54 -9.08 -23.39
CA LEU A 308 14.18 -9.72 -22.25
C LEU A 308 15.58 -9.11 -22.00
N GLY A 309 15.82 -8.66 -20.77
CA GLY A 309 17.10 -8.08 -20.38
C GLY A 309 17.32 -6.62 -20.81
N ALA A 310 16.42 -6.04 -21.62
CA ALA A 310 16.42 -4.60 -21.86
C ALA A 310 16.19 -3.86 -20.54
N ARG A 311 16.87 -2.73 -20.36
CA ARG A 311 16.75 -1.90 -19.17
C ARG A 311 16.76 -0.42 -19.50
N SER A 312 16.02 0.37 -18.72
CA SER A 312 16.09 1.82 -18.78
C SER A 312 17.45 2.35 -18.27
N GLU A 313 17.72 3.62 -18.53
CA GLU A 313 18.71 4.37 -17.75
C GLU A 313 18.33 4.41 -16.26
N GLU A 314 19.33 4.51 -15.39
CA GLU A 314 19.12 4.66 -13.95
C GLU A 314 18.66 6.08 -13.62
N PHE A 315 17.79 6.21 -12.63
CA PHE A 315 17.35 7.48 -12.07
C PHE A 315 17.40 7.47 -10.54
N GLU A 316 17.77 8.61 -9.97
CA GLU A 316 17.87 8.78 -8.51
C GLU A 316 16.49 8.93 -7.88
N VAL A 317 16.28 8.21 -6.78
CA VAL A 317 15.02 8.21 -6.03
C VAL A 317 15.28 8.08 -4.53
N THR A 318 14.23 8.31 -3.76
CA THR A 318 14.11 7.71 -2.43
C THR A 318 12.99 6.68 -2.42
N ALA A 319 13.20 5.56 -1.74
CA ALA A 319 12.27 4.44 -1.68
C ALA A 319 11.67 4.32 -0.29
N GLN A 320 10.34 4.26 -0.21
CA GLN A 320 9.60 4.01 1.02
C GLN A 320 8.84 2.70 0.89
N VAL A 321 8.96 1.81 1.88
CA VAL A 321 8.33 0.46 1.85
C VAL A 321 7.28 0.26 2.95
N ARG A 322 7.06 1.28 3.79
CA ARG A 322 6.05 1.31 4.86
C ARG A 322 5.58 2.75 5.10
N ALA A 323 4.31 2.94 5.40
CA ALA A 323 3.70 4.28 5.55
C ALA A 323 4.37 5.19 6.59
N HIS A 324 4.90 4.63 7.68
CA HIS A 324 5.55 5.39 8.76
C HIS A 324 7.08 5.23 8.80
N ALA A 325 7.67 4.61 7.76
CA ALA A 325 9.12 4.51 7.66
C ALA A 325 9.68 5.71 6.88
N ASP A 326 10.86 6.17 7.27
CA ASP A 326 11.60 7.15 6.49
C ASP A 326 12.01 6.55 5.14
N PRO A 327 11.91 7.33 4.04
CA PRO A 327 12.38 6.87 2.75
C PRO A 327 13.91 6.82 2.73
N VAL A 328 14.47 5.82 2.06
CA VAL A 328 15.94 5.64 1.93
C VAL A 328 16.41 6.01 0.53
N ARG A 329 17.67 6.45 0.39
CA ARG A 329 18.22 6.80 -0.92
C ARG A 329 18.44 5.55 -1.76
N ALA A 330 18.15 5.65 -3.04
CA ALA A 330 18.29 4.54 -3.97
C ALA A 330 18.49 5.02 -5.42
N LYS A 331 18.94 4.09 -6.26
CA LYS A 331 18.85 4.22 -7.72
C LYS A 331 17.84 3.23 -8.25
N ALA A 332 16.99 3.66 -9.17
CA ALA A 332 15.98 2.82 -9.78
C ALA A 332 16.20 2.72 -11.28
N TYR A 333 15.82 1.58 -11.86
CA TYR A 333 15.69 1.40 -13.30
C TYR A 333 14.55 0.40 -13.59
N MET A 334 14.08 0.39 -14.83
CA MET A 334 13.05 -0.55 -15.29
C MET A 334 13.69 -1.64 -16.16
N THR A 335 13.15 -2.84 -16.13
CA THR A 335 13.61 -3.94 -16.99
C THR A 335 12.48 -4.91 -17.30
N TRP A 336 12.58 -5.63 -18.42
CA TRP A 336 11.68 -6.74 -18.74
C TRP A 336 12.31 -8.06 -18.29
N ALA A 337 11.60 -8.80 -17.45
CA ALA A 337 12.01 -10.09 -16.92
C ALA A 337 10.97 -11.17 -17.27
N PRO A 338 11.34 -12.46 -17.28
CA PRO A 338 10.36 -13.54 -17.47
C PRO A 338 9.30 -13.48 -16.36
N ASP A 339 8.05 -13.67 -16.73
CA ASP A 339 6.96 -13.75 -15.76
C ASP A 339 6.76 -15.20 -15.28
N PRO A 340 7.18 -15.56 -14.06
CA PRO A 340 7.00 -16.91 -13.53
C PRO A 340 5.54 -17.25 -13.22
N GLU A 341 4.64 -16.27 -13.22
CA GLU A 341 3.21 -16.45 -12.96
C GLU A 341 2.37 -16.46 -14.25
N ALA A 342 2.98 -16.27 -15.41
CA ALA A 342 2.28 -16.28 -16.69
C ALA A 342 1.95 -17.72 -17.15
N GLU A 343 0.78 -17.88 -17.78
CA GLU A 343 0.35 -19.15 -18.38
C GLU A 343 1.17 -19.51 -19.62
N GLU A 344 1.56 -18.50 -20.40
CA GLU A 344 2.33 -18.65 -21.63
C GLU A 344 3.83 -18.49 -21.38
N GLU A 345 4.59 -19.52 -21.74
CA GLU A 345 6.05 -19.53 -21.63
C GLU A 345 6.68 -18.44 -22.51
N GLY A 346 7.63 -17.70 -21.96
CA GLY A 346 8.26 -16.55 -22.64
C GLY A 346 7.54 -15.22 -22.43
N THR A 347 6.41 -15.19 -21.72
CA THR A 347 5.78 -13.93 -21.32
C THR A 347 6.72 -13.09 -20.46
N LEU A 348 6.86 -11.82 -20.81
CA LEU A 348 7.67 -10.87 -20.05
C LEU A 348 6.79 -10.00 -19.17
N ARG A 349 7.29 -9.69 -17.98
CA ARG A 349 6.74 -8.68 -17.08
C ARG A 349 7.72 -7.54 -16.86
N LEU A 350 7.16 -6.36 -16.64
CA LEU A 350 7.90 -5.17 -16.29
C LEU A 350 8.26 -5.21 -14.80
N GLU A 351 9.56 -5.08 -14.50
CA GLU A 351 10.07 -4.94 -13.15
C GLU A 351 10.66 -3.55 -12.92
N THR A 352 10.35 -2.96 -11.77
CA THR A 352 11.07 -1.81 -11.21
C THR A 352 12.16 -2.33 -10.28
N VAL A 353 13.42 -2.18 -10.66
CA VAL A 353 14.55 -2.59 -9.84
C VAL A 353 15.08 -1.39 -9.08
N VAL A 354 15.24 -1.52 -7.77
CA VAL A 354 15.66 -0.44 -6.87
C VAL A 354 16.84 -0.92 -6.06
N ARG A 355 18.00 -0.29 -6.30
CA ARG A 355 19.24 -0.53 -5.57
C ARG A 355 19.39 0.51 -4.49
N LEU A 356 19.34 0.04 -3.25
CA LEU A 356 19.37 0.86 -2.06
C LEU A 356 20.81 1.32 -1.78
N LEU A 357 20.99 2.64 -1.60
CA LEU A 357 22.24 3.23 -1.14
C LEU A 357 22.34 3.17 0.38
N ASP A 358 21.19 3.25 1.07
CA ASP A 358 21.06 3.03 2.50
C ASP A 358 20.20 1.77 2.71
N PRO A 359 20.68 0.71 3.40
CA PRO A 359 19.99 -0.57 3.47
C PRO A 359 18.68 -0.47 4.27
N LEU A 360 17.66 -1.19 3.79
CA LEU A 360 16.42 -1.43 4.53
C LEU A 360 16.50 -2.78 5.27
N SER A 361 15.63 -2.96 6.26
CA SER A 361 15.52 -4.23 7.00
C SER A 361 14.10 -4.76 6.98
N GLY A 362 13.95 -6.07 6.72
CA GLY A 362 12.66 -6.75 6.82
C GLY A 362 11.66 -6.30 5.75
N VAL A 363 12.12 -6.18 4.50
CA VAL A 363 11.25 -5.87 3.36
C VAL A 363 10.55 -7.18 2.94
N ALA A 364 9.23 -7.24 3.12
CA ALA A 364 8.45 -8.43 2.81
C ALA A 364 7.86 -8.35 1.39
N PRO A 365 7.96 -9.42 0.57
CA PRO A 365 7.16 -9.55 -0.65
C PRO A 365 5.66 -9.35 -0.38
N GLY A 366 4.94 -8.78 -1.35
CA GLY A 366 3.52 -8.39 -1.23
C GLY A 366 3.29 -6.99 -0.67
N GLN A 367 4.27 -6.41 0.05
CA GLN A 367 4.22 -5.00 0.43
C GLN A 367 4.38 -4.08 -0.79
N THR A 368 4.10 -2.80 -0.61
CA THR A 368 4.26 -1.79 -1.65
C THR A 368 5.54 -0.99 -1.44
N MET A 369 6.26 -0.74 -2.52
CA MET A 369 7.34 0.23 -2.57
C MET A 369 6.85 1.47 -3.32
N VAL A 370 7.00 2.65 -2.71
CA VAL A 370 6.68 3.94 -3.32
C VAL A 370 7.97 4.70 -3.55
N LEU A 371 8.13 5.25 -4.76
CA LEU A 371 9.32 5.98 -5.17
C LEU A 371 9.06 7.49 -5.20
N TYR A 372 10.06 8.25 -4.78
CA TYR A 372 9.98 9.71 -4.67
C TYR A 372 11.19 10.40 -5.28
N GLN A 373 10.97 11.62 -5.80
CA GLN A 373 12.00 12.61 -6.11
C GLN A 373 11.71 13.91 -5.37
N GLY A 374 12.47 14.18 -4.30
CA GLY A 374 12.12 15.24 -3.35
C GLY A 374 10.74 14.97 -2.72
N THR A 375 9.79 15.89 -2.92
CA THR A 375 8.40 15.70 -2.46
C THR A 375 7.52 14.98 -3.47
N ARG A 376 7.92 14.90 -4.75
CA ARG A 376 7.15 14.28 -5.83
C ARG A 376 7.09 12.78 -5.64
N VAL A 377 5.89 12.22 -5.67
CA VAL A 377 5.65 10.78 -5.74
C VAL A 377 5.72 10.37 -7.19
N LEU A 378 6.66 9.51 -7.55
CA LEU A 378 6.73 8.97 -8.90
C LEU A 378 5.66 7.92 -9.14
N GLY A 379 5.39 7.10 -8.13
CA GLY A 379 4.47 5.98 -8.25
C GLY A 379 4.83 4.85 -7.29
N GLN A 380 4.29 3.66 -7.55
CA GLN A 380 4.55 2.49 -6.74
C GLN A 380 4.77 1.23 -7.55
N SER A 381 5.36 0.24 -6.90
CA SER A 381 5.41 -1.15 -7.37
C SER A 381 5.14 -2.11 -6.19
N THR A 382 4.48 -3.23 -6.47
CA THR A 382 4.32 -4.32 -5.50
C THR A 382 5.63 -5.10 -5.39
N ILE A 383 6.17 -5.24 -4.19
CA ILE A 383 7.45 -5.91 -3.97
C ILE A 383 7.28 -7.40 -4.27
N ALA A 384 7.92 -7.88 -5.33
CA ALA A 384 7.96 -9.30 -5.67
C ALA A 384 9.14 -9.99 -4.98
N ARG A 385 10.30 -9.31 -4.92
CA ARG A 385 11.52 -9.83 -4.31
C ARG A 385 12.28 -8.72 -3.60
N ALA A 386 12.91 -9.05 -2.49
CA ALA A 386 13.83 -8.19 -1.79
C ALA A 386 14.94 -9.04 -1.17
N TYR A 387 16.19 -8.70 -1.41
CA TYR A 387 17.31 -9.51 -0.94
C TYR A 387 18.54 -8.68 -0.59
N SER A 388 19.40 -9.26 0.24
CA SER A 388 20.76 -8.77 0.40
C SER A 388 21.61 -9.20 -0.79
N LEU A 389 22.48 -8.32 -1.27
CA LEU A 389 23.55 -8.70 -2.20
C LEU A 389 24.66 -9.51 -1.51
N ASP A 390 24.69 -9.54 -0.17
CA ASP A 390 25.67 -10.28 0.63
C ASP A 390 25.26 -11.74 0.91
N ARG A 391 24.10 -12.19 0.39
CA ARG A 391 23.60 -13.57 0.53
C ARG A 391 24.25 -14.47 -0.52
N GLU A 392 25.17 -15.34 -0.12
CA GLU A 392 25.89 -16.27 -1.00
C GLU A 392 24.93 -17.19 -1.81
N ASP A 393 23.86 -17.67 -1.20
CA ASP A 393 22.83 -18.53 -1.82
C ASP A 393 22.04 -17.84 -2.95
N ILE A 394 21.97 -16.50 -2.92
CA ILE A 394 21.28 -15.70 -3.94
C ILE A 394 22.24 -15.33 -5.07
N GLN A 395 23.53 -15.09 -4.75
CA GLN A 395 24.55 -14.82 -5.76
C GLN A 395 24.66 -15.97 -6.76
N GLU A 396 24.65 -17.23 -6.30
CA GLU A 396 24.69 -18.41 -7.17
C GLU A 396 23.51 -18.44 -8.16
N THR A 397 22.30 -18.12 -7.68
CA THR A 397 21.07 -18.07 -8.50
C THR A 397 21.10 -16.94 -9.52
N LEU A 398 21.63 -15.75 -9.15
CA LEU A 398 21.78 -14.61 -10.06
C LEU A 398 22.87 -14.87 -11.11
N SER A 399 23.97 -15.55 -10.76
CA SER A 399 25.02 -15.94 -11.71
C SER A 399 24.59 -17.05 -12.67
N ALA A 400 23.77 -18.01 -12.23
CA ALA A 400 23.26 -19.09 -13.07
C ALA A 400 22.30 -18.58 -14.16
N GLY A 401 21.52 -17.53 -13.88
CA GLY A 401 20.66 -16.87 -14.87
C GLY A 401 21.41 -15.99 -15.88
N ALA A 402 22.64 -15.58 -15.57
CA ALA A 402 23.51 -14.83 -16.47
C ALA A 402 24.36 -15.74 -17.39
N SER A 403 24.60 -16.99 -17.00
CA SER A 403 25.36 -17.95 -17.81
C SER A 403 24.54 -18.64 -18.91
N THR A 404 23.22 -18.55 -18.90
CA THR A 404 22.35 -19.16 -19.92
C THR A 404 22.08 -18.28 -21.14
N SER A 405 22.73 -17.11 -21.26
CA SER A 405 22.63 -16.23 -22.44
C SER A 405 23.91 -16.21 -23.29
N ALA A 406 24.80 -17.18 -23.10
CA ALA A 406 26.00 -17.35 -23.91
C ALA A 406 26.20 -18.83 -24.22
N ASP A 407 25.37 -19.36 -25.11
CA ASP A 407 25.72 -20.43 -26.07
C ASP A 407 24.75 -20.41 -27.26
#